data_AF-A0A7S0LTS6-F1
#
_entry.id   AF-A0A7S0LTS6-F1
#
_cell.length_a   1.000
_cell.length_b   1.000
_cell.length_c   1.000
_cell.angle_alpha   90.00
_cell.angle_beta   90.00
_cell.angle_gamma   90.00
#
_symmetry.space_group_name_H-M   'P 1'
#
loop_
_entity.id
_entity.type
_entity.pdbx_description
1 polymer ?
#
loop_
_entity_poly.entity_id
_entity_poly.type
_entity_poly.pdbx_seq_one_letter_code
_entity_poly.pdbx_strand_id
1 'polypeptide(L)'
;AERAVFVPTASWLLLRHICESFPEHQLTLADFNYLPPPPGRAVNNPVVQSQALGHTHDWGGDYLAAPPGKADVMFATHFDSLEFLHAAARSWRSASSPIVSASTLSTADFMRRYADVDSTRCADGYNPLLEDFSNTSVLVTPSA
;
A
#
# COMPACT_ATOMS: atom_id res chain seq x y z
N ALA A 1 -3.30 -20.01 -23.38
CA ALA A 1 -2.21 -19.03 -23.49
C ALA A 1 -1.65 -18.81 -22.09
N GLU A 2 -0.34 -18.89 -21.93
CA GLU A 2 0.33 -18.62 -20.64
C GLU A 2 0.16 -17.13 -20.30
N ARG A 3 -0.38 -16.84 -19.11
CA ARG A 3 -0.58 -15.46 -18.64
C ARG A 3 0.55 -15.14 -17.66
N ALA A 4 1.43 -14.22 -18.03
CA ALA A 4 2.38 -13.66 -17.09
C ALA A 4 1.63 -12.84 -16.03
N VAL A 5 1.92 -13.08 -14.75
CA VAL A 5 1.34 -12.37 -13.61
C VAL A 5 2.48 -11.80 -12.78
N PHE A 6 2.32 -10.55 -12.35
CA PHE A 6 3.27 -9.92 -11.43
C PHE A 6 3.10 -10.52 -10.03
N VAL A 7 4.22 -10.84 -9.37
CA VAL A 7 4.25 -11.30 -7.98
C VAL A 7 5.11 -10.33 -7.17
N PRO A 8 4.58 -9.66 -6.13
CA PRO A 8 5.34 -8.71 -5.32
C PRO A 8 6.27 -9.46 -4.34
N THR A 9 7.38 -9.97 -4.85
CA THR A 9 8.32 -10.83 -4.11
C THR A 9 8.94 -10.13 -2.90
N ALA A 10 9.21 -8.82 -2.98
CA ALA A 10 9.69 -8.04 -1.85
C ALA A 10 8.66 -8.00 -0.70
N SER A 11 7.39 -7.76 -1.02
CA SER A 11 6.30 -7.78 -0.05
C SER A 11 6.11 -9.17 0.56
N TRP A 12 6.22 -10.23 -0.25
CA TRP A 12 6.21 -11.61 0.25
C TRP A 12 7.33 -11.86 1.27
N LEU A 13 8.57 -11.45 0.94
CA LEU A 13 9.70 -11.61 1.85
C LEU A 13 9.46 -10.86 3.16
N LEU A 14 8.97 -9.62 3.12
CA LEU A 14 8.63 -8.84 4.31
C LEU A 14 7.57 -9.55 5.17
N LEU A 15 6.42 -9.91 4.58
CA LEU A 15 5.31 -10.54 5.29
C LEU A 15 5.71 -11.89 5.89
N ARG A 16 6.50 -12.67 5.15
CA ARG A 16 7.06 -13.94 5.64
C ARG A 16 7.93 -13.73 6.87
N HIS A 17 8.86 -12.77 6.84
CA HIS A 17 9.72 -12.47 8.00
C HIS A 17 8.92 -11.97 9.20
N ILE A 18 7.89 -11.15 8.98
CA ILE A 18 6.99 -10.71 10.06
C ILE A 18 6.28 -11.91 10.71
N CYS A 19 5.75 -12.83 9.90
CA CYS A 19 5.08 -14.04 10.41
C CYS A 19 6.04 -15.00 11.13
N GLU A 20 7.28 -15.13 10.64
CA GLU A 20 8.32 -15.98 11.22
C GLU A 20 8.92 -15.39 12.51
N SER A 21 9.03 -14.06 12.60
CA SER A 21 9.66 -13.40 13.75
C SER A 21 8.65 -13.03 14.84
N PHE A 22 7.41 -12.70 14.47
CA PHE A 22 6.37 -12.19 15.36
C PHE A 22 5.07 -12.99 15.19
N PRO A 23 4.94 -14.20 15.75
CA PRO A 23 3.77 -15.06 15.52
C PRO A 23 2.44 -14.49 16.05
N GLU A 24 2.47 -13.54 16.98
CA GLU A 24 1.26 -12.90 17.55
C GLU A 24 1.16 -11.42 17.17
N HIS A 25 1.69 -11.05 15.99
CA HIS A 25 1.65 -9.65 15.54
C HIS A 25 0.23 -9.18 15.25
N GLN A 26 0.01 -7.90 15.53
CA GLN A 26 -0.99 -7.09 14.85
C GLN A 26 -0.29 -6.26 13.78
N LEU A 27 -0.86 -6.21 12.58
CA LEU A 27 -0.28 -5.55 11.42
C LEU A 27 -1.19 -4.42 10.95
N THR A 28 -0.58 -3.29 10.64
CA THR A 28 -1.21 -2.16 9.95
C THR A 28 -0.24 -1.69 8.88
N LEU A 29 -0.63 -1.77 7.61
CA LEU A 29 0.17 -1.31 6.46
C LEU A 29 -0.66 -0.30 5.68
N ALA A 30 -0.12 0.90 5.49
CA ALA A 30 -0.76 1.97 4.73
C ALA A 30 0.11 2.35 3.54
N ASP A 31 -0.50 2.50 2.37
CA ASP A 31 0.20 2.90 1.15
C ASP A 31 -0.80 3.38 0.07
N PHE A 32 -0.28 3.93 -1.02
CA PHE A 32 -1.07 4.24 -2.21
C PHE A 32 -1.61 2.96 -2.86
N ASN A 33 -2.92 2.85 -3.00
CA ASN A 33 -3.57 1.78 -3.78
C ASN A 33 -3.71 2.17 -5.27
N TYR A 34 -3.47 3.44 -5.58
CA TYR A 34 -3.49 3.98 -6.92
C TYR A 34 -2.48 5.12 -7.05
N LEU A 35 -1.76 5.12 -8.16
CA LEU A 35 -0.93 6.21 -8.62
C LEU A 35 -1.40 6.62 -10.02
N PRO A 36 -1.44 7.94 -10.34
CA PRO A 36 -1.83 8.38 -11.67
C PRO A 36 -0.86 7.80 -12.71
N PRO A 37 -1.37 7.10 -13.74
CA PRO A 37 -0.50 6.44 -14.70
C PRO A 37 0.24 7.49 -15.54
N PRO A 38 1.57 7.40 -15.65
CA PRO A 38 2.31 8.25 -16.59
C PRO A 38 1.98 7.85 -18.04
N PRO A 39 2.33 8.71 -19.02
CA PRO A 39 2.05 8.46 -20.43
C PRO A 39 2.58 7.08 -20.88
N GLY A 40 1.69 6.17 -21.29
CA GLY A 40 2.09 4.82 -21.70
C GLY A 40 0.94 3.82 -21.78
N ARG A 41 1.27 2.57 -22.17
CA ARG A 41 0.30 1.44 -22.26
C ARG A 41 0.57 0.31 -21.26
N ALA A 42 1.55 0.49 -20.36
CA ALA A 42 1.89 -0.53 -19.37
C ALA A 42 0.86 -0.59 -18.24
N VAL A 43 0.45 -1.80 -17.85
CA VAL A 43 -0.64 -2.05 -16.89
C VAL A 43 -0.25 -1.73 -15.44
N ASN A 44 1.04 -1.59 -15.13
CA ASN A 44 1.55 -1.24 -13.79
C ASN A 44 2.78 -0.34 -13.90
N ASN A 45 2.65 0.78 -14.61
CA ASN A 45 3.75 1.72 -14.84
C ASN A 45 4.07 2.47 -13.52
N PRO A 46 5.34 2.60 -13.10
CA PRO A 46 5.66 3.36 -11.90
C PRO A 46 5.46 4.85 -12.12
N VAL A 47 5.18 5.58 -11.04
CA VAL A 47 5.45 7.03 -11.01
C VAL A 47 6.92 7.21 -10.70
N VAL A 48 7.61 7.98 -11.55
CA VAL A 48 9.03 8.30 -11.39
C VAL A 48 9.14 9.80 -11.23
N GLN A 49 9.56 10.26 -10.06
CA GLN A 49 9.56 11.69 -9.74
C GLN A 49 10.78 12.10 -8.92
N SER A 50 11.21 13.35 -9.06
CA SER A 50 12.18 13.97 -8.16
C SER A 50 11.60 15.23 -7.52
N GLN A 51 12.03 15.55 -6.30
CA GLN A 51 11.65 16.79 -5.62
C GLN A 51 12.88 17.69 -5.47
N ALA A 52 12.75 18.95 -5.88
CA ALA A 52 13.76 19.97 -5.71
C ALA A 52 13.09 21.31 -5.37
N LEU A 53 13.51 21.94 -4.27
CA LEU A 53 13.01 23.25 -3.82
C LEU A 53 11.47 23.31 -3.70
N GLY A 54 10.84 22.22 -3.26
CA GLY A 54 9.38 22.14 -3.13
C GLY A 54 8.62 21.93 -4.45
N HIS A 55 9.34 21.77 -5.57
CA HIS A 55 8.75 21.42 -6.86
C HIS A 55 8.98 19.95 -7.19
N THR A 56 7.93 19.29 -7.65
CA THR A 56 7.99 17.94 -8.20
C THR A 56 8.28 17.99 -9.69
N HIS A 57 9.24 17.20 -10.14
CA HIS A 57 9.50 16.92 -11.54
C HIS A 57 9.15 15.45 -11.84
N ASP A 58 8.21 15.24 -12.76
CA ASP A 58 7.81 13.92 -13.23
C ASP A 58 8.66 13.51 -14.43
N TRP A 59 9.22 12.29 -14.38
CA TRP A 59 10.05 11.68 -15.42
C TRP A 59 9.25 10.80 -16.39
N GLY A 60 7.91 10.85 -16.34
CA GLY A 60 7.03 10.15 -17.27
C GLY A 60 7.06 8.62 -17.12
N GLY A 61 7.38 8.13 -15.93
CA GLY A 61 7.52 6.69 -15.65
C GLY A 61 8.84 6.08 -16.12
N ASP A 62 9.75 6.85 -16.72
CA ASP A 62 11.06 6.37 -17.16
C ASP A 62 12.13 6.65 -16.10
N TYR A 63 12.50 5.61 -15.33
CA TYR A 63 13.55 5.71 -14.31
C TYR A 63 14.96 5.89 -14.90
N LEU A 64 15.15 5.64 -16.21
CA LEU A 64 16.43 5.86 -16.89
C LEU A 64 16.59 7.31 -17.36
N ALA A 65 15.49 8.07 -17.46
CA ALA A 65 15.53 9.49 -17.80
C ALA A 65 16.08 10.34 -16.65
N ALA A 66 15.92 9.87 -15.41
CA ALA A 66 16.46 10.54 -14.23
C ALA A 66 17.94 10.16 -13.98
N PRO A 67 18.77 11.09 -13.46
CA PRO A 67 20.10 10.70 -13.01
C PRO A 67 20.02 9.65 -11.88
N PRO A 68 20.93 8.65 -11.84
CA PRO A 68 20.88 7.58 -10.85
C PRO A 68 20.83 8.11 -9.40
N GLY A 69 19.87 7.59 -8.64
CA GLY A 69 19.65 7.98 -7.23
C GLY A 69 19.08 9.39 -7.05
N LYS A 70 18.55 10.02 -8.11
CA LYS A 70 17.92 11.35 -8.04
C LYS A 70 16.40 11.34 -8.17
N ALA A 71 15.80 10.24 -8.60
CA ALA A 71 14.36 10.07 -8.64
C ALA A 71 13.91 8.96 -7.68
N ASP A 72 12.72 9.15 -7.13
CA ASP A 72 11.94 8.11 -6.49
C ASP A 72 11.15 7.32 -7.55
N VAL A 73 11.03 6.01 -7.36
CA VAL A 73 10.34 5.08 -8.27
C VAL A 73 9.27 4.36 -7.46
N MET A 74 8.02 4.77 -7.66
CA MET A 74 6.89 4.32 -6.84
C MET A 74 5.93 3.48 -7.68
N PHE A 75 5.49 2.36 -7.12
CA PHE A 75 4.40 1.55 -7.67
C PHE A 75 3.21 1.61 -6.71
N ALA A 76 2.00 1.59 -7.25
CA ALA A 76 0.82 1.42 -6.41
C ALA A 76 0.82 0.02 -5.78
N THR A 77 0.48 -0.05 -4.50
CA THR A 77 0.38 -1.31 -3.79
C THR A 77 -0.90 -2.04 -4.17
N HIS A 78 -0.77 -3.31 -4.55
CA HIS A 78 -1.90 -4.18 -4.85
C HIS A 78 -2.35 -4.92 -3.57
N PHE A 79 -3.26 -4.30 -2.82
CA PHE A 79 -3.67 -4.73 -1.49
C PHE A 79 -4.27 -6.16 -1.44
N ASP A 80 -5.05 -6.56 -2.44
CA ASP A 80 -5.56 -7.94 -2.55
C ASP A 80 -4.43 -8.98 -2.56
N SER A 81 -3.30 -8.64 -3.18
CA SER A 81 -2.12 -9.50 -3.17
C SER A 81 -1.48 -9.53 -1.79
N LEU A 82 -1.45 -8.42 -1.05
CA LEU A 82 -0.90 -8.40 0.31
C LEU A 82 -1.75 -9.23 1.28
N GLU A 83 -3.07 -9.16 1.20
CA GLU A 83 -3.96 -9.99 2.01
C GLU A 83 -3.72 -11.48 1.74
N PHE A 84 -3.68 -11.87 0.46
CA PHE A 84 -3.42 -13.24 0.06
C PHE A 84 -2.04 -13.73 0.54
N LEU A 85 -1.00 -12.92 0.34
CA LEU A 85 0.36 -13.26 0.74
C LEU A 85 0.52 -13.34 2.26
N HIS A 86 -0.16 -12.48 3.02
CA HIS A 86 -0.16 -12.55 4.48
C HIS A 86 -0.80 -13.85 4.96
N ALA A 87 -1.99 -14.20 4.45
CA ALA A 87 -2.65 -15.46 4.77
C ALA A 87 -1.79 -16.68 4.42
N ALA A 88 -1.13 -16.66 3.25
CA ALA A 88 -0.20 -17.70 2.83
C ALA A 88 1.02 -17.80 3.77
N ALA A 89 1.62 -16.67 4.15
CA ALA A 89 2.78 -16.64 5.07
C ALA A 89 2.44 -17.17 6.47
N ARG A 90 1.24 -16.85 6.99
CA ARG A 90 0.73 -17.39 8.25
C ARG A 90 0.56 -18.92 8.18
N SER A 91 -0.08 -19.39 7.12
CA SER A 91 -0.35 -20.82 6.89
C SER A 91 0.94 -21.64 6.71
N TRP A 92 1.97 -21.04 6.09
CA TRP A 92 3.28 -21.66 5.94
C TRP A 92 3.97 -21.97 7.28
N ARG A 93 3.76 -21.12 8.30
CA ARG A 93 4.38 -21.30 9.61
C ARG A 93 3.75 -22.44 10.43
N SER A 94 2.42 -22.60 10.34
CA SER A 94 1.71 -23.64 11.09
C SER A 94 0.34 -23.91 10.47
N ALA A 95 0.12 -25.17 10.06
CA ALA A 95 -1.18 -25.64 9.57
C ALA A 95 -2.31 -25.56 10.62
N SER A 96 -1.97 -25.36 11.91
CA SER A 96 -2.91 -25.26 13.02
C SER A 96 -3.07 -23.84 13.58
N SER A 97 -2.37 -22.83 13.04
CA SER A 97 -2.61 -21.44 13.46
C SER A 97 -3.96 -20.95 12.92
N PRO A 98 -4.80 -20.33 13.76
CA PRO A 98 -6.02 -19.70 13.27
C PRO A 98 -5.65 -18.66 12.21
N ILE A 99 -6.32 -18.74 11.05
CA ILE A 99 -6.16 -17.77 9.97
C ILE A 99 -6.85 -16.50 10.43
N VAL A 100 -6.08 -15.62 11.09
CA VAL A 100 -6.49 -14.24 11.31
C VAL A 100 -6.39 -13.53 9.97
N SER A 101 -7.53 -13.37 9.30
CA SER A 101 -7.59 -12.72 7.99
C SER A 101 -7.25 -11.25 8.13
N ALA A 102 -6.24 -10.79 7.40
CA ALA A 102 -6.08 -9.37 7.13
C ALA A 102 -7.28 -8.87 6.29
N SER A 103 -7.56 -7.58 6.38
CA SER A 103 -8.57 -6.88 5.57
C SER A 103 -8.08 -5.50 5.19
N THR A 104 -8.35 -5.10 3.95
CA THR A 104 -8.05 -3.76 3.44
C THR A 104 -9.24 -2.84 3.58
N LEU A 105 -8.96 -1.62 4.05
CA LEU A 105 -9.92 -0.53 4.16
C LEU A 105 -9.44 0.64 3.29
N SER A 106 -10.38 1.41 2.75
CA SER A 106 -10.04 2.76 2.28
C SER A 106 -9.54 3.58 3.47
N THR A 107 -8.68 4.57 3.24
CA THR A 107 -8.23 5.46 4.32
C THR A 107 -9.40 6.12 5.05
N ALA A 108 -10.43 6.55 4.31
CA ALA A 108 -11.63 7.12 4.92
C ALA A 108 -12.36 6.12 5.85
N ASP A 109 -12.51 4.86 5.45
CA ASP A 109 -13.17 3.84 6.29
C ASP A 109 -12.31 3.45 7.50
N PHE A 110 -11.00 3.39 7.33
CA PHE A 110 -10.08 3.22 8.45
C PHE A 110 -10.22 4.37 9.45
N MET A 111 -10.21 5.62 8.99
CA MET A 111 -10.32 6.79 9.87
C MET A 111 -11.69 6.85 10.56
N ARG A 112 -12.80 6.56 9.86
CA ARG A 112 -14.14 6.46 10.50
C ARG A 112 -14.18 5.44 11.63
N ARG A 113 -13.41 4.35 11.50
CA ARG A 113 -13.41 3.27 12.49
C ARG A 113 -12.52 3.56 13.69
N TYR A 114 -11.39 4.24 13.47
CA TYR A 114 -10.32 4.32 14.47
C TYR A 114 -9.95 5.74 14.93
N ALA A 115 -10.44 6.79 14.26
CA ALA A 115 -10.15 8.18 14.60
C ALA A 115 -11.40 8.94 15.09
N ASP A 116 -11.18 10.01 15.85
CA ASP A 116 -12.22 11.00 16.16
C ASP A 116 -12.39 11.97 14.98
N VAL A 117 -13.12 11.51 13.96
CA VAL A 117 -13.32 12.28 12.73
C VAL A 117 -14.12 13.57 12.93
N ASP A 118 -14.92 13.67 14.00
CA ASP A 118 -15.67 14.90 14.26
C ASP A 118 -14.75 16.02 14.75
N SER A 119 -13.72 15.69 15.52
CA SER A 119 -12.68 16.63 15.94
C SER A 119 -11.81 17.15 14.79
N THR A 120 -11.79 16.46 13.65
CA THR A 120 -10.95 16.83 12.49
C THR A 120 -11.71 17.55 11.39
N ARG A 121 -13.00 17.87 11.61
CA ARG A 121 -13.80 18.63 10.65
C ARG A 121 -13.42 20.12 10.67
N CYS A 122 -13.07 20.65 9.50
CA CYS A 122 -12.84 22.08 9.29
C CYS A 122 -14.15 22.87 9.38
N ALA A 123 -14.05 24.19 9.58
CA ALA A 123 -15.20 25.08 9.78
C ALA A 123 -16.18 25.11 8.57
N ASP A 124 -15.67 24.83 7.37
CA ASP A 124 -16.44 24.73 6.12
C ASP A 124 -17.06 23.34 5.89
N GLY A 125 -16.81 22.38 6.78
CA GLY A 125 -17.35 21.03 6.73
C GLY A 125 -16.42 19.99 6.10
N TYR A 126 -15.33 20.42 5.45
CA TYR A 126 -14.32 19.53 4.89
C TYR A 126 -13.58 18.76 5.99
N ASN A 127 -13.23 17.50 5.73
CA ASN A 127 -12.46 16.67 6.65
C ASN A 127 -11.23 16.06 5.96
N PRO A 128 -10.02 16.54 6.23
CA PRO A 128 -8.80 16.06 5.57
C PRO A 128 -8.54 14.56 5.81
N LEU A 129 -8.96 14.00 6.95
CA LEU A 129 -8.79 12.55 7.20
C LEU A 129 -9.69 11.68 6.31
N LEU A 130 -10.79 12.23 5.80
CA LEU A 130 -11.76 11.48 4.99
C LEU A 130 -11.66 11.80 3.50
N GLU A 131 -11.22 13.01 3.17
CA GLU A 131 -11.31 13.56 1.81
C GLU A 131 -9.94 13.66 1.12
N ASP A 132 -8.85 13.81 1.87
CA ASP A 132 -7.51 13.75 1.30
C ASP A 132 -7.01 12.32 1.13
N PHE A 133 -6.03 12.15 0.24
CA PHE A 133 -5.35 10.88 0.00
C PHE A 133 -6.31 9.72 -0.27
N SER A 134 -7.41 9.98 -0.98
CA SER A 134 -8.41 8.97 -1.37
C SER A 134 -7.84 7.83 -2.23
N ASN A 135 -6.63 7.99 -2.76
CA ASN A 135 -5.84 6.98 -3.45
C ASN A 135 -4.91 6.18 -2.52
N THR A 136 -5.22 6.11 -1.23
CA THR A 136 -4.53 5.28 -0.25
C THR A 136 -5.46 4.26 0.38
N SER A 137 -4.89 3.17 0.87
CA SER A 137 -5.61 2.14 1.60
C SER A 137 -4.77 1.62 2.76
N VAL A 138 -5.45 0.96 3.70
CA VAL A 138 -4.83 0.42 4.91
C VAL A 138 -5.22 -1.05 5.05
N LEU A 139 -4.22 -1.93 5.02
CA LEU A 139 -4.37 -3.33 5.41
C LEU A 139 -4.22 -3.44 6.91
N VAL A 140 -5.19 -4.09 7.55
CA VAL A 140 -5.20 -4.31 9.00
C VAL A 140 -5.44 -5.78 9.31
N THR A 141 -4.82 -6.30 10.37
CA THR A 141 -5.27 -7.53 11.02
C THR A 141 -6.18 -7.19 12.20
N PRO A 142 -7.22 -8.00 12.49
CA PRO A 142 -8.04 -7.86 13.68
C PRO A 142 -7.21 -7.66 14.95
N SER A 143 -7.61 -6.68 15.76
CA SER A 143 -7.15 -6.63 17.15
C SER A 143 -7.83 -7.76 17.93
N ALA A 144 -7.05 -8.50 18.70
CA ALA A 144 -7.54 -9.55 19.59
C ALA A 144 -8.43 -8.98 20.71
#